data_AF-A0A933V4Y5-F1
#
_entry.id   AF-A0A933V4Y5-F1
#
_cell.length_a   1.000
_cell.length_b   1.000
_cell.length_c   1.000
_cell.angle_alpha   90.00
_cell.angle_beta   90.00
_cell.angle_gamma   90.00
#
_symmetry.space_group_name_H-M   'P 1'
#
loop_
_entity.id
_entity.type
_entity.pdbx_description
1 polymer ?
#
loop_
_entity_poly.entity_id
_entity_poly.type
_entity_poly.pdbx_seq_one_letter_code
_entity_poly.pdbx_strand_id
1 'polypeptide(L)'
;MRKLIFIGFIALGALIGLVTVVKSDWETRLVMMAVGALVGTAIGGGLTRMRSRPLPRESSWLDQPHGHGTPEDELVRNYWRDRGHAPFMKPPEAVPDKHMFDPDRLG
;
A
#
# COMPACT_ATOMS: atom_id res chain seq x y z
N MET A 1 7.48 18.00 -14.45
CA MET A 1 6.48 17.45 -15.40
C MET A 1 5.23 16.85 -14.73
N ARG A 2 5.33 16.06 -13.66
CA ARG A 2 4.15 15.45 -13.00
C ARG A 2 3.08 16.42 -12.50
N LYS A 3 3.51 17.55 -11.90
CA LYS A 3 2.59 18.60 -11.43
C LYS A 3 1.77 19.20 -12.58
N LEU A 4 2.38 19.35 -13.77
CA LEU A 4 1.69 19.87 -14.96
C LEU A 4 0.65 18.88 -15.49
N ILE A 5 0.96 17.58 -15.50
CA ILE A 5 0.01 16.53 -15.89
C ILE A 5 -1.19 16.53 -14.94
N PHE A 6 -0.95 16.65 -13.63
CA PHE A 6 -2.01 16.74 -12.63
C PHE A 6 -2.92 17.96 -12.85
N ILE A 7 -2.33 19.15 -12.99
CA ILE A 7 -3.08 20.39 -13.24
C ILE A 7 -3.85 20.30 -14.56
N GLY A 8 -3.26 19.69 -15.59
CA GLY A 8 -3.91 19.47 -16.88
C GLY A 8 -5.19 18.63 -16.78
N PHE A 9 -5.18 17.54 -16.02
CA PHE A 9 -6.39 16.72 -15.82
C PHE A 9 -7.49 17.44 -15.04
N ILE A 10 -7.12 18.26 -14.05
CA ILE A 10 -8.08 19.08 -13.30
C ILE A 10 -8.73 20.12 -14.20
N ALA A 11 -7.91 20.85 -14.97
CA ALA A 11 -8.39 21.87 -15.90
C ALA A 11 -9.29 21.27 -16.99
N LEU A 12 -8.90 20.11 -17.54
CA LEU A 12 -9.71 19.39 -18.53
C LEU A 12 -11.05 18.93 -17.94
N GLY A 13 -11.05 18.38 -16.74
CA GLY A 13 -12.27 17.98 -16.04
C GLY A 13 -13.22 19.17 -15.82
N ALA A 14 -12.70 20.30 -15.34
CA ALA A 14 -13.48 21.52 -15.14
C ALA A 14 -14.06 22.07 -16.46
N LEU A 15 -13.27 22.05 -17.54
CA LEU A 15 -13.71 22.46 -18.88
C LEU A 15 -14.86 21.59 -19.41
N ILE A 16 -14.74 20.26 -19.29
CA ILE A 16 -15.80 19.33 -19.69
C ILE A 16 -17.07 19.60 -18.89
N GLY A 17 -16.95 19.79 -17.56
CA GLY A 17 -18.08 20.13 -16.70
C GLY A 17 -18.75 21.47 -17.04
N LEU A 18 -18.00 22.46 -17.54
CA LEU A 18 -18.59 23.72 -18.01
C LEU A 18 -19.31 23.54 -19.35
N VAL A 19 -18.74 22.80 -20.29
CA VAL A 19 -19.32 22.59 -21.63
C VAL A 19 -20.67 21.85 -21.55
N THR A 20 -20.82 20.91 -20.62
CA THR A 20 -22.09 20.16 -20.44
C THR A 20 -23.24 21.05 -19.97
N VAL A 21 -22.95 22.19 -19.34
CA VAL A 21 -23.95 23.08 -18.73
C VAL A 21 -23.84 24.52 -19.25
N VAL A 22 -23.31 24.69 -20.47
CA VAL A 22 -23.01 26.03 -21.02
C VAL A 22 -24.25 26.92 -21.19
N LYS A 23 -25.46 26.33 -21.19
CA LYS A 23 -26.74 27.05 -21.36
C LYS A 23 -27.52 27.28 -20.06
N SER A 24 -27.09 26.70 -18.93
CA SER A 24 -27.81 26.88 -17.66
C SER A 24 -27.27 28.06 -16.87
N ASP A 25 -27.88 28.28 -15.70
CA ASP A 25 -27.54 29.33 -14.75
C ASP A 25 -26.09 29.24 -14.27
N TRP A 26 -25.58 30.38 -13.84
CA TRP A 26 -24.20 30.55 -13.40
C TRP A 26 -23.82 29.59 -12.26
N GLU A 27 -24.73 29.38 -11.31
CA GLU A 27 -24.53 28.48 -10.17
C GLU A 27 -24.32 27.03 -10.63
N THR A 28 -25.16 26.56 -11.55
CA THR A 28 -25.08 25.21 -12.12
C THR A 28 -23.77 24.98 -12.86
N ARG A 29 -23.26 26.00 -13.56
CA ARG A 29 -21.94 25.93 -14.22
C ARG A 29 -20.82 25.80 -13.21
N LEU A 30 -20.87 26.56 -12.11
CA LEU A 30 -19.84 26.54 -11.07
C LEU A 30 -19.81 25.18 -10.36
N VAL A 31 -20.98 24.62 -10.05
CA VAL A 31 -21.10 23.27 -9.48
C VAL A 31 -20.53 22.24 -10.44
N MET A 32 -20.87 22.27 -11.73
CA MET A 32 -20.35 21.28 -12.67
C MET A 32 -18.87 21.42 -13.00
N MET A 33 -18.32 22.64 -12.97
CA MET A 33 -16.88 22.83 -13.00
C MET A 33 -16.20 22.17 -11.80
N ALA A 34 -16.77 22.30 -10.60
CA ALA A 34 -16.23 21.68 -9.39
C ALA A 34 -16.34 20.14 -9.45
N VAL A 35 -17.46 19.59 -9.92
CA VAL A 35 -17.63 18.14 -10.12
C VAL A 35 -16.63 17.61 -11.15
N GLY A 36 -16.50 18.29 -12.29
CA GLY A 36 -15.52 17.94 -13.32
C GLY A 36 -14.08 18.00 -12.81
N ALA A 37 -13.74 19.03 -12.04
CA ALA A 37 -12.45 19.16 -11.38
C ALA A 37 -12.20 18.02 -10.38
N LEU A 38 -13.20 17.63 -9.58
CA LEU A 38 -13.09 16.50 -8.64
C LEU A 38 -12.78 15.20 -9.37
N VAL A 39 -13.49 14.90 -10.47
CA VAL A 39 -13.18 13.72 -11.31
C VAL A 39 -11.77 13.82 -11.90
N GLY A 40 -11.38 15.00 -12.38
CA GLY A 40 -10.03 15.29 -12.88
C GLY A 40 -8.94 15.06 -11.83
N THR A 41 -9.18 15.44 -10.56
CA THR A 41 -8.24 15.20 -9.46
C THR A 41 -8.08 13.72 -9.13
N ALA A 42 -9.16 12.92 -9.16
CA ALA A 42 -9.09 11.48 -8.91
C ALA A 42 -8.22 10.76 -9.96
N ILE A 43 -8.44 11.08 -11.24
CA ILE A 43 -7.69 10.49 -12.37
C ILE A 43 -6.24 10.98 -12.37
N GLY A 44 -6.04 12.30 -12.30
CA GLY A 44 -4.72 12.91 -12.28
C GLY A 44 -3.89 12.51 -11.05
N GLY A 45 -4.54 12.38 -9.90
CA GLY A 45 -3.93 11.96 -8.64
C GLY A 45 -3.44 10.51 -8.70
N GLY A 46 -4.26 9.59 -9.23
CA GLY A 46 -3.87 8.19 -9.43
C GLY A 46 -2.64 8.04 -10.34
N LEU A 47 -2.65 8.69 -11.51
CA LEU A 47 -1.56 8.64 -12.48
C LEU A 47 -0.26 9.29 -11.95
N THR A 48 -0.37 10.33 -11.14
CA THR A 48 0.80 10.96 -10.52
C THR A 48 1.32 10.23 -9.29
N ARG A 49 0.52 9.39 -8.61
CA ARG A 49 0.98 8.54 -7.49
C ARG A 49 1.66 7.26 -7.94
N MET A 50 1.25 6.69 -9.08
CA MET A 50 1.66 5.34 -9.50
C MET A 50 3.18 5.15 -9.66
N ARG A 51 3.90 6.16 -10.17
CA ARG A 51 5.38 6.13 -10.30
C ARG A 51 6.15 6.69 -9.08
N SER A 52 5.45 7.06 -7.99
CA SER A 52 6.05 7.55 -6.74
C SER A 52 6.13 6.52 -5.62
N ARG A 53 5.59 5.31 -5.79
CA ARG A 53 5.99 4.22 -4.89
C ARG A 53 7.42 3.87 -5.30
N PRO A 54 8.47 4.18 -4.51
CA PRO A 54 9.57 3.25 -4.50
C PRO A 54 8.89 1.90 -4.23
N LEU A 55 9.05 0.95 -5.14
CA LEU A 55 8.94 -0.45 -4.76
C LEU A 55 9.67 -0.53 -3.41
N PRO A 56 9.10 -1.18 -2.37
CA PRO A 56 9.89 -1.47 -1.18
C PRO A 56 11.18 -2.00 -1.73
N ARG A 57 12.28 -1.27 -1.51
CA ARG A 57 13.60 -1.72 -1.93
C ARG A 57 13.66 -3.05 -1.23
N GLU A 58 13.48 -4.13 -1.99
CA GLU A 58 13.73 -5.47 -1.52
C GLU A 58 15.08 -5.31 -0.87
N SER A 59 15.11 -5.41 0.45
CA SER A 59 16.34 -5.52 1.19
C SER A 59 16.95 -6.77 0.61
N SER A 60 17.76 -6.55 -0.42
CA SER A 60 18.55 -7.54 -1.09
C SER A 60 19.17 -8.34 0.04
N TRP A 61 18.91 -9.64 0.09
CA TRP A 61 19.51 -10.52 1.09
C TRP A 61 21.06 -10.40 1.11
N LEU A 62 21.65 -9.76 0.09
CA LEU A 62 23.07 -9.44 -0.04
C LEU A 62 23.49 -8.11 0.65
N ASP A 63 22.56 -7.21 0.99
CA ASP A 63 22.83 -5.92 1.64
C ASP A 63 22.75 -6.00 3.18
N GLN A 64 22.43 -7.16 3.76
CA GLN A 64 22.51 -7.35 5.21
C GLN A 64 23.99 -7.51 5.62
N PRO A 65 24.52 -6.66 6.52
CA PRO A 65 25.85 -6.85 7.08
C PRO A 65 25.94 -8.23 7.72
N HIS A 66 26.71 -9.14 7.10
CA HIS A 66 26.96 -10.47 7.66
C HIS A 66 27.49 -10.32 9.09
N GLY A 67 26.69 -10.75 10.08
CA GLY A 67 27.08 -10.76 11.50
C GLY A 67 26.22 -9.93 12.45
N HIS A 68 25.21 -9.19 11.98
CA HIS A 68 24.13 -8.73 12.85
C HIS A 68 22.97 -9.72 12.76
N GLY A 69 22.50 -10.20 13.92
CA GLY A 69 21.32 -11.07 13.99
C GLY A 69 20.13 -10.45 13.27
N THR A 70 19.13 -11.27 12.96
CA THR A 70 17.93 -10.81 12.25
C THR A 70 17.34 -9.59 12.94
N PRO A 71 17.23 -8.45 12.23
CA PRO A 71 16.72 -7.24 12.83
C PRO A 71 15.26 -7.45 13.25
N GLU A 72 14.86 -6.85 14.37
CA GLU A 72 13.56 -7.11 15.01
C GLU A 72 12.38 -6.80 14.07
N ASP A 73 12.54 -5.84 13.17
CA ASP A 73 11.54 -5.49 12.16
C ASP A 73 11.28 -6.63 11.15
N GLU A 74 12.30 -7.44 10.84
CA GLU A 74 12.19 -8.61 9.99
C GLU A 74 11.45 -9.75 10.70
N LEU A 75 11.69 -9.93 12.01
CA LEU A 75 10.96 -10.91 12.85
C LEU A 75 9.47 -10.59 12.95
N VAL A 76 9.12 -9.30 13.07
CA VAL A 76 7.72 -8.85 13.13
C VAL A 76 7.02 -9.03 11.78
N ARG A 77 7.67 -8.66 10.67
CA ARG A 77 7.10 -8.80 9.31
C ARG A 77 6.83 -10.26 8.95
N ASN A 78 7.73 -11.16 9.33
CA ASN A 78 7.65 -12.58 9.02
C ASN A 78 7.07 -13.41 10.18
N TYR A 79 6.50 -12.77 11.20
CA TYR A 79 6.00 -13.44 12.40
C TYR A 79 5.02 -14.59 12.09
N TRP A 80 4.16 -14.43 11.09
CA TRP A 80 3.21 -15.47 10.69
C TRP A 80 3.89 -16.74 10.18
N ARG A 81 5.05 -16.63 9.52
CA ARG A 81 5.83 -17.76 9.02
C ARG A 81 6.76 -18.32 10.09
N ASP A 82 7.52 -17.43 10.74
CA ASP A 82 8.68 -17.81 11.56
C ASP A 82 8.40 -17.78 13.06
N ARG A 83 7.25 -17.26 13.49
CA ARG A 83 6.81 -17.19 14.90
C ARG A 83 7.84 -16.51 15.81
N GLY A 84 8.49 -15.47 15.30
CA GLY A 84 9.53 -14.72 16.03
C GLY A 84 10.93 -15.34 15.96
N HIS A 85 11.14 -16.39 15.18
CA HIS A 85 12.45 -16.97 14.95
C HIS A 85 13.13 -16.33 13.75
N ALA A 86 14.46 -16.31 13.76
CA ALA A 86 15.24 -16.03 12.56
C ALA A 86 14.89 -17.04 11.44
N PRO A 87 15.04 -16.67 10.16
CA PRO A 87 14.82 -17.56 9.02
C PRO A 87 15.54 -18.89 9.22
N PHE A 88 14.82 -20.00 9.01
CA PHE A 88 15.32 -21.37 9.15
C PHE A 88 15.81 -21.79 10.55
N MET A 89 15.63 -20.95 11.58
CA MET A 89 15.97 -21.26 12.97
C MET A 89 14.75 -21.71 13.80
N LYS A 90 13.60 -21.91 13.15
CA LYS A 90 12.40 -22.42 13.82
C LYS A 90 12.67 -23.86 14.29
N PRO A 91 12.47 -24.17 15.58
CA PRO A 91 12.57 -25.55 16.03
C PRO A 91 11.50 -26.40 15.33
N PRO A 92 11.76 -27.71 15.11
CA PRO A 92 10.73 -28.63 14.65
C PRO A 92 9.49 -28.46 15.53
N GLU A 93 8.33 -28.26 14.91
CA GLU A 93 7.09 -28.22 15.67
C GLU A 93 6.93 -29.54 16.41
N ALA A 94 6.67 -29.47 17.70
CA ALA A 94 6.41 -30.66 18.49
C ALA A 94 5.25 -31.41 17.82
N VAL A 95 5.50 -32.68 17.49
CA VAL A 95 4.46 -33.57 16.98
C VAL A 95 3.32 -33.56 18.01
N PRO A 96 2.06 -33.26 17.63
CA PRO A 96 0.93 -33.40 18.54
C PRO A 96 0.97 -34.80 19.14
N ASP A 97 0.80 -34.95 20.47
CA ASP A 97 0.94 -36.21 21.23
C ASP A 97 2.39 -36.63 21.61
N LYS A 98 3.24 -35.66 21.97
CA LYS A 98 4.53 -35.97 22.63
C LYS A 98 4.83 -35.12 23.86
N HIS A 99 3.87 -34.31 24.33
CA HIS A 99 4.13 -33.54 25.54
C HIS A 99 3.99 -34.46 26.76
N MET A 100 4.99 -34.43 27.64
CA MET A 100 4.97 -35.18 28.91
C MET A 100 3.79 -34.79 29.81
N PHE A 101 3.14 -33.65 29.54
CA PHE A 101 2.02 -33.10 30.28
C PHE A 101 0.73 -33.03 29.47
N ASP A 102 0.63 -33.78 28.37
CA ASP A 102 -0.63 -33.92 27.65
C ASP A 102 -1.69 -34.51 28.61
N PRO A 103 -2.91 -33.95 28.67
CA PRO A 103 -3.92 -34.29 29.68
C PRO A 103 -4.36 -35.77 29.63
N ASP A 104 -4.15 -36.43 28.50
CA ASP A 104 -4.33 -37.86 28.25
C ASP A 104 -3.19 -38.75 28.80
N ARG A 105 -2.07 -38.17 29.24
CA ARG A 105 -0.93 -38.88 29.87
C ARG A 105 -0.86 -38.75 31.39
N LEU A 106 -1.64 -37.86 31.98
CA LEU A 106 -1.74 -37.66 33.43
C LEU A 106 -2.84 -38.58 34.00
N GLY A 107 -2.60 -39.89 33.92
CA GLY A 107 -3.42 -40.91 34.58
C GLY A 107 -3.14 -41.00 36.08
#